data_AF-A0A8X8WGP4-F1
#
_entry.id   AF-A0A8X8WGP4-F1
#
_cell.length_a   1.000
_cell.length_b   1.000
_cell.length_c   1.000
_cell.angle_alpha   90.00
_cell.angle_beta   90.00
_cell.angle_gamma   90.00
#
_symmetry.space_group_name_H-M   'P 1'
#
loop_
_entity.id
_entity.type
_entity.pdbx_description
1 polymer ?
#
loop_
_entity_poly.entity_id
_entity_poly.type
_entity_poly.pdbx_seq_one_letter_code
_entity_poly.pdbx_strand_id
1 'polypeptide(L)'
;MLDQLVSHGLFDVHVKAVGDIHIDDHHTNEDVALATGTAIPINRFGDFSAPLHEALVHVSLDLSGRPHLGYDLHIPTQRVGTYDTQVSFALYVLEFPYPSITLLCTLILP
;
A
#
# COMPACT_ATOMS: atom_id res chain seq x y z
N MET A 1 -10.22 -0.05 1.86
CA MET A 1 -8.89 -0.71 1.90
C MET A 1 -8.21 -0.50 3.26
N LEU A 2 -8.11 0.72 3.80
CA LEU A 2 -7.48 0.96 5.11
C LEU A 2 -8.04 0.13 6.27
N ASP A 3 -9.35 -0.14 6.30
CA ASP A 3 -9.94 -1.01 7.35
C ASP A 3 -9.39 -2.44 7.32
N GLN A 4 -9.03 -2.97 6.14
CA GLN A 4 -8.40 -4.30 6.02
C GLN A 4 -6.98 -4.26 6.57
N LEU A 5 -6.24 -3.18 6.30
CA LEU A 5 -4.91 -2.96 6.85
C LEU A 5 -4.95 -2.91 8.39
N VAL A 6 -5.90 -2.19 8.98
CA VAL A 6 -6.12 -2.12 10.43
C VAL A 6 -6.48 -3.49 11.01
N SER A 7 -7.46 -4.17 10.39
CA SER A 7 -7.99 -5.45 10.90
C SER A 7 -6.95 -6.57 10.90
N HIS A 8 -6.04 -6.57 9.92
CA HIS A 8 -5.00 -7.59 9.79
C HIS A 8 -3.63 -7.15 10.33
N GLY A 9 -3.40 -5.85 10.51
CA GLY A 9 -2.14 -5.28 10.97
C GLY A 9 -1.96 -5.23 12.48
N LEU A 10 -3.03 -5.46 13.26
CA LEU A 10 -3.02 -5.38 14.73
C LEU A 10 -2.63 -3.99 15.27
N PHE A 11 -3.01 -2.94 14.55
CA PHE A 11 -2.86 -1.54 14.96
C PHE A 11 -4.10 -0.74 14.63
N ASP A 12 -4.39 0.27 15.44
CA ASP A 12 -5.49 1.19 15.21
C ASP A 12 -5.03 2.36 14.32
N VAL A 13 -5.80 2.68 13.28
CA VAL A 13 -5.59 3.88 12.47
C VAL A 13 -6.83 4.75 12.51
N HIS A 14 -6.65 6.04 12.78
CA HIS A 14 -7.68 7.05 12.64
C HIS A 14 -7.25 8.08 11.60
N VAL A 15 -7.76 7.97 10.37
CA VAL A 15 -7.44 8.89 9.27
C VAL A 15 -8.50 9.97 9.14
N LYS A 16 -8.05 11.22 9.03
CA LYS A 16 -8.87 12.34 8.55
C LYS A 16 -8.10 13.05 7.44
N ALA A 17 -8.61 12.96 6.22
CA ALA A 17 -8.02 13.59 5.05
C ALA A 17 -8.97 14.63 4.46
N VAL A 18 -8.42 15.77 4.06
CA VAL A 18 -9.11 16.79 3.28
C VAL A 18 -8.20 17.13 2.12
N GLY A 19 -8.56 16.69 0.93
CA GLY A 19 -7.76 16.91 -0.27
C GLY A 19 -8.62 17.32 -1.46
N ASP A 20 -7.98 17.43 -2.60
CA ASP A 20 -8.46 17.97 -3.87
C ASP A 20 -9.23 16.95 -4.73
N ILE A 21 -10.11 16.16 -4.09
CA ILE A 21 -10.92 15.08 -4.73
C ILE A 21 -11.82 15.50 -5.90
N HIS A 22 -11.93 16.80 -6.16
CA HIS A 22 -12.68 17.36 -7.28
C HIS A 22 -11.86 17.39 -8.58
N ILE A 23 -10.54 17.25 -8.48
CA ILE A 23 -9.61 17.08 -9.60
C ILE A 23 -9.52 15.59 -9.92
N ASP A 24 -8.95 14.81 -8.98
CA ASP A 24 -8.94 13.36 -8.94
C ASP A 24 -8.66 12.87 -7.49
N ASP A 25 -8.61 11.56 -7.29
CA ASP A 25 -8.32 10.95 -5.99
C ASP A 25 -6.83 10.63 -5.78
N HIS A 26 -5.94 11.04 -6.68
CA HIS A 26 -4.53 10.64 -6.68
C HIS A 26 -3.78 11.23 -5.50
N HIS A 27 -3.72 12.57 -5.40
CA HIS A 27 -2.94 13.25 -4.36
C HIS A 27 -3.43 12.90 -2.95
N THR A 28 -4.75 12.89 -2.76
CA THR A 28 -5.33 12.61 -1.44
C THR A 28 -4.99 11.18 -0.97
N ASN A 29 -4.99 10.20 -1.89
CA ASN A 29 -4.62 8.83 -1.55
C ASN A 29 -3.12 8.67 -1.30
N GLU A 30 -2.27 9.32 -2.08
CA GLU A 30 -0.81 9.34 -1.90
C GLU A 30 -0.42 9.95 -0.54
N ASP A 31 -0.98 11.11 -0.20
CA ASP A 31 -0.68 11.78 1.06
C ASP A 31 -1.10 10.95 2.29
N VAL A 32 -2.28 10.32 2.22
CA VAL A 32 -2.75 9.42 3.29
C VAL A 32 -1.84 8.21 3.43
N ALA A 33 -1.34 7.67 2.31
CA ALA A 33 -0.40 6.56 2.32
C ALA A 33 0.94 6.92 2.97
N LEU A 34 1.52 8.06 2.57
CA LEU A 34 2.78 8.56 3.11
C LEU A 34 2.66 8.83 4.62
N ALA A 35 1.59 9.48 5.04
CA ALA A 35 1.33 9.77 6.45
C ALA A 35 1.15 8.48 7.28
N THR A 36 0.41 7.50 6.75
CA THR A 36 0.15 6.23 7.44
C THR A 36 1.41 5.36 7.50
N GLY A 37 2.16 5.24 6.39
CA GLY A 37 3.38 4.44 6.31
C GLY A 37 4.49 4.94 7.24
N THR A 38 4.61 6.27 7.40
CA THR A 38 5.59 6.87 8.32
C THR A 38 5.25 6.62 9.79
N ALA A 39 3.96 6.44 10.10
CA ALA A 39 3.47 6.28 11.46
C ALA A 39 3.52 4.82 11.96
N ILE A 40 3.74 3.83 11.08
CA ILE A 40 3.72 2.41 11.44
C ILE A 40 5.15 1.92 11.72
N PRO A 41 5.51 1.63 12.99
CA PRO A 41 6.71 0.89 13.32
C PRO A 41 6.46 -0.62 13.23
N ILE A 42 7.23 -1.31 12.40
CA ILE A 42 7.26 -2.78 12.37
C ILE A 42 8.67 -3.30 12.68
N ASN A 43 8.76 -4.61 12.92
CA ASN A 43 10.05 -5.30 12.93
C ASN A 43 10.75 -5.15 11.58
N ARG A 44 12.08 -5.20 11.59
CA ARG A 44 12.91 -4.94 10.40
C ARG A 44 12.47 -5.74 9.15
N PHE A 45 12.08 -6.99 9.33
CA PHE A 45 11.60 -7.84 8.23
C PHE A 45 10.16 -8.26 8.49
N GLY A 46 9.35 -8.27 7.43
CA GLY A 46 7.99 -8.78 7.42
C GLY A 46 7.76 -9.65 6.19
N ASP A 47 7.00 -10.72 6.36
CA ASP A 47 6.57 -11.62 5.29
C ASP A 47 5.12 -11.98 5.54
N PHE A 48 4.26 -11.80 4.53
CA PHE A 48 2.84 -12.06 4.66
C PHE A 48 2.22 -12.50 3.34
N SER A 49 1.35 -13.50 3.40
CA SER A 49 0.57 -13.97 2.26
C SER A 49 -0.91 -13.91 2.57
N ALA A 50 -1.69 -13.24 1.72
CA ALA A 50 -3.11 -13.05 1.87
C ALA A 50 -3.86 -13.66 0.68
N PRO A 51 -4.53 -14.82 0.85
CA PRO A 51 -5.44 -15.35 -0.14
C PRO A 51 -6.82 -14.67 -0.07
N LEU A 52 -7.43 -14.40 -1.22
CA LEU A 52 -8.82 -14.00 -1.34
C LEU A 52 -9.42 -14.61 -2.61
N HIS A 53 -10.33 -15.58 -2.43
CA HIS A 53 -10.88 -16.40 -3.52
C HIS A 53 -9.76 -17.03 -4.37
N GLU A 54 -9.74 -16.79 -5.68
CA GLU A 54 -8.72 -17.27 -6.63
C GLU A 54 -7.41 -16.47 -6.61
N ALA A 55 -7.36 -15.33 -5.93
CA ALA A 55 -6.19 -14.46 -5.87
C ALA A 55 -5.35 -14.74 -4.62
N LEU A 56 -4.01 -14.74 -4.78
CA LEU A 56 -3.06 -14.76 -3.68
C LEU A 56 -2.09 -13.58 -3.81
N VAL A 57 -2.03 -12.71 -2.80
CA VAL A 57 -1.01 -11.66 -2.73
C VAL A 57 0.05 -12.08 -1.72
N HIS A 58 1.32 -11.95 -2.11
CA HIS A 58 2.47 -12.14 -1.25
C HIS A 58 3.23 -10.82 -1.10
N VAL A 59 3.58 -10.46 0.13
CA VAL A 59 4.31 -9.25 0.47
C VAL A 59 5.50 -9.61 1.35
N SER A 60 6.70 -9.26 0.89
CA SER A 60 7.93 -9.27 1.68
C SER A 60 8.40 -7.83 1.89
N LEU A 61 8.80 -7.52 3.12
CA LEU A 61 9.06 -6.16 3.59
C LEU A 61 10.39 -6.13 4.34
N ASP A 62 11.25 -5.17 4.00
CA ASP A 62 12.55 -4.94 4.63
C ASP A 62 12.71 -3.44 4.94
N LEU A 63 12.71 -3.09 6.22
CA LEU A 63 13.03 -1.76 6.73
C LEU A 63 14.56 -1.59 6.87
N SER A 64 15.29 -1.81 5.77
CA SER A 64 16.76 -1.70 5.79
C SER A 64 17.29 -0.29 5.60
N GLY A 65 16.43 0.69 5.37
CA GLY A 65 16.86 2.03 5.02
C GLY A 65 17.29 2.15 3.55
N ARG A 66 16.97 1.17 2.70
CA ARG A 66 17.15 1.23 1.25
C ARG A 66 15.79 1.26 0.56
N PRO A 67 15.40 2.34 -0.13
CA PRO A 67 14.11 2.39 -0.81
C PRO A 67 14.14 1.49 -2.04
N HIS A 68 13.21 0.55 -2.11
CA HIS A 68 13.03 -0.31 -3.29
C HIS A 68 11.58 -0.81 -3.33
N LEU A 69 10.97 -0.76 -4.51
CA LEU A 69 9.69 -1.41 -4.76
C LEU A 69 9.86 -2.44 -5.88
N GLY A 70 9.69 -3.71 -5.54
CA GLY A 70 9.41 -4.74 -6.54
C GLY A 70 7.91 -5.01 -6.53
N TYR A 71 7.28 -4.85 -7.68
CA TYR A 71 5.83 -4.93 -7.82
C TYR A 71 5.50 -5.77 -9.05
N ASP A 72 4.82 -6.88 -8.84
CA ASP A 72 4.34 -7.78 -9.88
C ASP A 72 2.88 -8.12 -9.62
N LEU A 73 2.00 -7.11 -9.74
CA LEU A 73 0.56 -7.31 -9.70
C LEU A 73 -0.08 -6.93 -11.03
N HIS A 74 -0.83 -7.88 -11.58
CA HIS A 74 -1.66 -7.65 -12.75
C HIS A 74 -3.10 -7.38 -12.31
N ILE A 75 -3.51 -6.11 -12.31
CA ILE A 75 -4.88 -5.70 -11.99
C ILE A 75 -5.62 -5.46 -13.32
N PRO A 76 -6.57 -6.33 -13.71
CA PRO A 76 -7.16 -6.30 -15.05
C PRO A 76 -8.18 -5.17 -15.25
N THR A 77 -8.60 -4.49 -14.19
CA THR A 77 -9.64 -3.46 -14.22
C THR A 77 -9.06 -2.12 -13.80
N GLN A 78 -9.44 -1.05 -14.49
CA GLN A 78 -8.99 0.32 -14.19
C GLN A 78 -9.61 0.90 -12.91
N ARG A 79 -10.78 0.41 -12.48
CA ARG A 79 -11.50 0.92 -11.31
C ARG A 79 -12.19 -0.17 -10.52
N VAL A 80 -12.26 0.01 -9.21
CA VAL A 80 -13.11 -0.78 -8.29
C VAL A 80 -14.06 0.18 -7.58
N GLY A 81 -15.33 0.17 -7.98
CA GLY A 81 -16.28 1.20 -7.53
C GLY A 81 -15.85 2.58 -8.02
N THR A 82 -15.60 3.51 -7.08
CA THR A 82 -15.07 4.86 -7.38
C THR A 82 -13.54 4.95 -7.32
N TYR A 83 -12.86 3.89 -6.90
CA TYR A 83 -11.42 3.89 -6.67
C TYR A 83 -10.66 3.55 -7.95
N ASP A 84 -9.70 4.39 -8.34
CA ASP A 84 -8.80 4.11 -9.45
C ASP A 84 -7.69 3.13 -9.05
N THR A 85 -7.62 2.00 -9.74
CA THR A 85 -6.65 0.93 -9.40
C THR A 85 -5.22 1.30 -9.75
N GLN A 86 -5.00 2.34 -10.56
CA GLN A 86 -3.66 2.88 -10.78
C GLN A 86 -3.17 3.68 -9.57
N VAL A 87 -4.07 4.18 -8.72
CA VAL A 87 -3.66 4.89 -7.51
C VAL A 87 -3.14 3.91 -6.45
N SER A 88 -3.63 2.66 -6.42
CA SER A 88 -3.03 1.62 -5.57
C SER A 88 -1.57 1.32 -5.90
N PHE A 89 -1.12 1.67 -7.11
CA PHE A 89 0.26 1.53 -7.57
C PHE A 89 1.17 2.69 -7.09
N ALA A 90 0.63 3.90 -6.96
CA ALA A 90 1.38 5.10 -6.59
C ALA A 90 1.71 5.19 -5.08
N LEU A 91 0.99 4.44 -4.23
CA LEU A 91 1.18 4.42 -2.76
C LEU A 91 2.61 4.09 -2.29
N TYR A 92 3.52 3.61 -3.16
CA TYR A 92 4.84 3.11 -2.74
C TYR A 92 6.05 3.59 -3.56
N VAL A 93 5.88 4.33 -4.67
CA VAL A 93 6.99 4.61 -5.60
C VAL A 93 7.56 6.03 -5.50
N LEU A 94 6.79 7.04 -5.11
CA LEU A 94 7.25 8.41 -5.21
C LEU A 94 7.51 9.02 -3.84
N GLU A 95 8.80 9.25 -3.61
CA GLU A 95 9.38 10.08 -2.56
C GLU A 95 9.02 9.67 -1.12
N PHE A 96 9.70 8.62 -0.62
CA PHE A 96 9.96 8.49 0.81
C PHE A 96 11.26 9.24 1.16
N PRO A 97 11.24 10.41 1.82
CA PRO A 97 12.46 10.97 2.36
C PRO A 97 12.98 10.12 3.53
N TYR A 98 12.12 9.57 4.40
CA TYR A 98 12.50 8.77 5.59
C TYR A 98 11.30 7.98 6.17
N PRO A 99 11.45 6.78 6.78
CA PRO A 99 12.56 5.83 6.71
C PRO A 99 12.33 4.80 5.59
N SER A 100 13.41 4.39 4.95
CA SER A 100 13.42 3.75 3.65
C SER A 100 13.03 2.27 3.71
N ILE A 101 11.88 1.99 3.09
CA ILE A 101 11.24 0.69 3.00
C ILE A 101 11.62 0.02 1.68
N THR A 102 12.11 -1.22 1.75
CA THR A 102 12.12 -2.14 0.62
C THR A 102 10.87 -3.01 0.69
N LEU A 103 9.98 -2.92 -0.28
CA LEU A 103 8.78 -3.75 -0.41
C LEU A 103 8.88 -4.58 -1.68
N LEU A 104 8.66 -5.89 -1.57
CA LEU A 104 8.39 -6.78 -2.69
C LEU A 104 6.94 -7.26 -2.56
N CYS A 105 6.11 -6.92 -3.53
CA CYS A 105 4.72 -7.34 -3.61
C CYS A 105 4.50 -8.12 -4.91
N THR A 106 4.02 -9.35 -4.78
CA THR A 106 3.77 -10.25 -5.91
C THR A 106 2.35 -10.79 -5.82
N LEU A 107 1.58 -10.62 -6.90
CA LEU A 107 0.30 -11.31 -7.06
C LEU A 107 0.59 -12.66 -7.70
N ILE A 108 0.33 -13.72 -6.95
CA ILE A 108 0.36 -15.09 -7.43
C ILE A 108 -1.06 -15.43 -7.86
N LEU A 109 -1.36 -15.28 -9.14
CA LEU A 109 -2.54 -15.89 -9.74
C LEU A 109 -2.16 -17.31 -10.22
N PRO A 110 -3.04 -18.30 -10.10
CA PRO A 110 -2.87 -19.58 -10.78
C PRO A 110 -2.91 -19.44 -12.31
#